data_AF-A0A3A8PCL4-F1
#
_entry.id   AF-A0A3A8PCL4-F1
#
_cell.length_a   1.000
_cell.length_b   1.000
_cell.length_c   1.000
_cell.angle_alpha   90.00
_cell.angle_beta   90.00
_cell.angle_gamma   90.00
#
_symmetry.space_group_name_H-M   'P 1'
#
loop_
_entity.id
_entity.type
_entity.pdbx_description
1 polymer ?
#
loop_
_entity_poly.entity_id
_entity_poly.type
_entity_poly.pdbx_seq_one_letter_code
_entity_poly.pdbx_strand_id
1 'polypeptide(L)'
;MPAEVLVMCSACGRPQSAARRRCAFCNAVLPEAPLPPPAPASRPPPSMGPLAVVNLGNGRGLSVGVERLTFQGRAKGSPVDVAWIRVRRLEWRSRPYLEALALLAFTVLGFWAPYPAMRLMGFLAGAVGLLLAALYRHHALTVEVEDGVKLQWPLGQALRGSAREARLVAGLAALTAAARSRGVPLDGPDA
;
A
#
# COMPACT_ATOMS: atom_id res chain seq x y z
N MET A 1 14.56 5.16 -25.88
CA MET A 1 14.35 6.19 -24.84
C MET A 1 13.66 7.38 -25.51
N PRO A 2 12.49 7.85 -25.08
CA PRO A 2 11.82 8.97 -25.74
C PRO A 2 12.58 10.27 -25.47
N ALA A 3 12.73 11.10 -26.50
CA ALA A 3 13.35 12.42 -26.39
C ALA A 3 12.39 13.37 -25.64
N GLU A 4 12.81 13.89 -24.49
CA GLU A 4 12.02 14.85 -23.71
C GLU A 4 12.16 16.24 -24.34
N VAL A 5 11.06 16.76 -24.90
CA VAL A 5 11.02 18.10 -25.50
C VAL A 5 10.88 19.13 -24.38
N LEU A 6 11.88 20.01 -24.24
CA LEU A 6 11.91 21.10 -23.28
C LEU A 6 11.46 22.41 -23.94
N VAL A 7 10.63 23.18 -23.24
CA VAL A 7 10.16 24.51 -23.64
C VAL A 7 10.73 25.54 -22.66
N MET A 8 11.20 26.66 -23.18
CA MET A 8 11.74 27.74 -22.34
C MET A 8 10.60 28.62 -21.81
N CYS A 9 10.57 28.86 -20.50
CA CYS A 9 9.58 29.77 -19.93
C CYS A 9 9.95 31.22 -20.29
N SER A 10 9.03 31.93 -20.96
CA SER A 10 9.23 33.33 -21.36
C SER A 10 9.33 34.31 -20.19
N ALA A 11 8.79 33.96 -19.02
CA ALA A 11 8.78 34.84 -17.84
C ALA A 11 10.04 34.72 -16.99
N CYS A 12 10.60 33.51 -16.82
CA CYS A 12 11.74 33.29 -15.93
C CYS A 12 12.97 32.70 -16.64
N GLY A 13 12.91 32.50 -17.96
CA GLY A 13 14.03 32.02 -18.79
C GLY A 13 14.46 30.57 -18.53
N ARG A 14 13.71 29.78 -17.75
CA ARG A 14 14.11 28.42 -17.36
C ARG A 14 13.52 27.36 -18.30
N PRO A 15 14.26 26.28 -18.60
CA PRO A 15 13.73 25.14 -19.34
C PRO A 15 12.69 24.40 -18.51
N GLN A 16 11.61 23.97 -19.15
CA GLN A 16 10.48 23.25 -18.55
C GLN A 16 10.07 22.10 -19.47
N SER A 17 9.52 21.02 -18.91
CA SER A 17 8.93 19.94 -19.70
C SER A 17 7.70 20.46 -20.49
N ALA A 18 7.62 20.17 -21.79
CA ALA A 18 6.47 20.53 -22.63
C ALA A 18 5.12 19.93 -22.16
N ALA A 19 5.16 18.91 -21.28
CA ALA A 19 3.97 18.27 -20.72
C ALA A 19 3.19 19.14 -19.70
N ARG A 20 3.74 20.29 -19.26
CA ARG A 20 3.12 21.15 -18.23
C ARG A 20 2.55 22.43 -18.85
N ARG A 21 1.32 22.79 -18.45
CA ARG A 21 0.68 24.05 -18.83
C ARG A 21 1.24 25.29 -18.12
N ARG A 22 1.94 25.12 -16.99
CA ARG A 22 2.48 26.21 -16.16
C ARG A 22 3.90 25.94 -15.70
N CYS A 23 4.67 27.01 -15.55
CA CYS A 23 6.07 26.95 -15.14
C CYS A 23 6.16 26.47 -13.69
N ALA A 24 7.03 25.49 -13.42
CA ALA A 24 7.20 24.97 -12.07
C ALA A 24 7.81 26.00 -11.08
N PHE A 25 8.44 27.07 -11.59
CA PHE A 25 9.12 28.07 -10.76
C PHE A 25 8.31 29.35 -10.57
N CYS A 26 7.84 29.97 -11.66
CA CYS A 26 7.14 31.26 -11.60
C CYS A 26 5.63 31.15 -11.84
N ASN A 27 5.11 29.94 -12.07
CA ASN A 27 3.69 29.67 -12.30
C ASN A 27 3.06 30.39 -13.53
N ALA A 28 3.89 31.00 -14.39
CA ALA A 28 3.46 31.59 -15.66
C ALA A 28 2.94 30.52 -16.62
N VAL A 29 1.99 30.89 -17.50
CA VAL A 29 1.44 30.01 -18.54
C VAL A 29 2.51 29.74 -19.59
N LEU A 30 2.73 28.47 -19.93
CA LEU A 30 3.70 28.08 -20.95
C LEU A 30 3.08 28.15 -22.36
N PRO A 31 3.87 28.49 -23.39
CA PRO A 31 3.43 28.38 -24.77
C PRO A 31 3.10 26.92 -25.10
N GLU A 32 1.96 26.72 -25.75
CA GLU A 32 1.48 25.39 -26.14
C GLU A 32 2.32 24.90 -27.32
N ALA A 33 3.27 24.00 -27.05
CA ALA A 33 4.09 23.40 -28.10
C ALA A 33 3.24 22.44 -28.94
N PRO A 34 3.44 22.37 -30.27
CA PRO A 34 2.79 21.36 -31.10
C PRO A 34 3.25 19.97 -30.62
N LEU A 35 2.34 19.26 -29.95
CA LEU A 35 2.58 17.91 -29.47
C LEU A 35 2.69 16.97 -30.69
N PRO A 36 3.72 16.11 -30.77
CA PRO A 36 3.69 15.01 -31.74
C PRO A 36 2.45 14.15 -31.47
N PRO A 37 1.81 13.58 -32.52
CA PRO A 37 0.60 12.80 -32.36
C PRO A 37 0.83 11.72 -31.31
N PRO A 38 -0.15 11.51 -30.39
CA PRO A 38 0.00 10.50 -29.36
C PRO A 38 0.24 9.14 -30.04
N ALA A 39 1.38 8.51 -29.72
CA ALA A 39 1.61 7.12 -30.05
C ALA A 39 0.37 6.33 -29.61
N PRO A 40 -0.14 5.40 -30.44
CA PRO A 40 -1.37 4.68 -30.13
C PRO A 40 -1.22 4.08 -28.74
N ALA A 41 -2.06 4.56 -27.82
CA ALA A 41 -2.17 4.00 -26.49
C ALA A 41 -2.41 2.51 -26.68
N SER A 42 -1.45 1.70 -26.27
CA SER A 42 -1.65 0.26 -26.10
C SER A 42 -2.88 0.14 -25.22
N ARG A 43 -3.99 -0.22 -25.86
CA ARG A 43 -5.27 -0.45 -25.20
C ARG A 43 -4.96 -1.40 -24.03
N PRO A 44 -5.24 -1.04 -22.77
CA PRO A 44 -5.23 -2.06 -21.74
C PRO A 44 -6.18 -3.16 -22.24
N PRO A 45 -5.76 -4.44 -22.24
CA PRO A 45 -6.63 -5.53 -22.69
C PRO A 45 -7.94 -5.43 -21.90
N PRO A 46 -9.09 -5.78 -22.50
CA PRO A 46 -10.38 -5.65 -21.84
C PRO A 46 -10.36 -6.46 -20.54
N SER A 47 -10.15 -5.77 -19.42
CA SER A 47 -10.17 -6.39 -18.11
C SER A 47 -11.63 -6.65 -17.78
N MET A 48 -12.07 -7.89 -17.91
CA MET A 48 -13.21 -8.37 -17.12
C MET A 48 -12.98 -7.90 -15.69
N GLY A 49 -13.97 -7.19 -15.14
CA GLY A 49 -13.83 -6.45 -13.89
C GLY A 49 -13.28 -7.32 -12.76
N PRO A 50 -12.55 -6.73 -11.80
CA PRO A 50 -12.01 -7.48 -10.67
C PRO A 50 -13.14 -8.17 -9.88
N LEU A 51 -12.93 -9.43 -9.53
CA LEU A 51 -13.84 -10.22 -8.69
C LEU A 51 -13.98 -9.60 -7.30
N ALA A 52 -12.90 -8.99 -6.80
CA ALA A 52 -12.93 -8.17 -5.59
C ALA A 52 -11.87 -7.06 -5.64
N VAL A 53 -12.22 -5.89 -5.10
CA VAL A 53 -11.29 -4.77 -4.92
C VAL A 53 -11.26 -4.38 -3.44
N VAL A 54 -10.08 -4.48 -2.85
CA VAL A 54 -9.83 -4.09 -1.48
C VAL A 54 -9.11 -2.75 -1.50
N ASN A 55 -9.83 -1.69 -1.10
CA ASN A 55 -9.23 -0.37 -0.95
C ASN A 55 -8.47 -0.29 0.38
N LEU A 56 -7.16 -0.13 0.30
CA LEU A 56 -6.25 -0.07 1.45
C LEU A 56 -6.05 1.38 1.97
N GLY A 57 -6.67 2.37 1.32
CA GLY A 57 -6.51 3.80 1.60
C GLY A 57 -5.27 4.42 0.96
N ASN A 58 -5.22 5.75 0.89
CA ASN A 58 -4.07 6.52 0.34
C ASN A 58 -3.65 6.10 -1.07
N GLY A 59 -4.62 5.76 -1.93
CA GLY A 59 -4.39 5.29 -3.30
C GLY A 59 -3.69 3.93 -3.38
N ARG A 60 -3.76 3.14 -2.31
CA ARG A 60 -3.30 1.74 -2.27
C ARG A 60 -4.49 0.81 -2.43
N GLY A 61 -4.28 -0.30 -3.11
CA GLY A 61 -5.32 -1.26 -3.36
C GLY A 61 -4.78 -2.66 -3.65
N LEU A 62 -5.58 -3.66 -3.33
CA LEU A 62 -5.39 -5.02 -3.80
C LEU A 62 -6.62 -5.36 -4.63
N SER A 63 -6.42 -5.82 -5.87
CA SER A 63 -7.52 -6.32 -6.68
C SER A 63 -7.29 -7.78 -7.07
N VAL A 64 -8.36 -8.55 -6.94
CA VAL A 64 -8.39 -9.96 -7.30
C VAL A 64 -9.14 -10.06 -8.61
N GLY A 65 -8.41 -10.19 -9.71
CA GLY A 65 -8.98 -10.43 -11.03
C GLY A 65 -9.16 -11.92 -11.30
N VAL A 66 -9.82 -12.23 -12.43
CA VAL A 66 -10.03 -13.61 -12.89
C VAL A 66 -8.70 -14.27 -13.26
N GLU A 67 -7.82 -13.55 -13.95
CA GLU A 67 -6.55 -14.07 -14.47
C GLU A 67 -5.33 -13.62 -13.66
N ARG A 68 -5.45 -12.54 -12.90
CA ARG A 68 -4.32 -11.89 -12.23
C ARG A 68 -4.69 -11.31 -10.87
N LEU A 69 -3.72 -11.32 -9.96
CA LEU A 69 -3.70 -10.54 -8.73
C LEU A 69 -2.94 -9.25 -9.02
N THR A 70 -3.51 -8.11 -8.63
CA THR A 70 -2.82 -6.82 -8.79
C THR A 70 -2.72 -6.10 -7.46
N PHE A 71 -1.53 -5.60 -7.16
CA PHE A 71 -1.25 -4.86 -5.95
C PHE A 71 -0.74 -3.46 -6.28
N GLN A 72 -1.45 -2.44 -5.83
CA GLN A 72 -1.05 -1.06 -5.90
C GLN A 72 -0.51 -0.62 -4.54
N GLY A 73 0.81 -0.59 -4.40
CA GLY A 73 1.49 -0.24 -3.16
C GLY A 73 1.60 1.27 -2.89
N ARG A 74 1.51 2.12 -3.94
CA ARG A 74 1.58 3.58 -3.85
C ARG A 74 0.66 4.22 -4.89
N ALA A 75 0.04 5.36 -4.55
CA ALA A 75 -0.88 6.07 -5.44
C ALA A 75 -0.30 6.46 -6.81
N LYS A 76 1.00 6.78 -6.88
CA LYS A 76 1.73 7.12 -8.12
C LYS A 76 2.74 6.05 -8.55
N GLY A 77 2.73 4.87 -7.94
CA GLY A 77 3.61 3.76 -8.29
C GLY A 77 3.01 2.88 -9.37
N SER A 78 3.85 2.13 -10.09
CA SER A 78 3.37 1.07 -10.98
C SER A 78 2.70 -0.04 -10.15
N PRO A 79 1.52 -0.53 -10.56
CA PRO A 79 0.92 -1.70 -9.96
C PRO A 79 1.79 -2.93 -10.23
N VAL A 80 1.82 -3.84 -9.27
CA VAL A 80 2.48 -5.14 -9.38
C VAL A 80 1.42 -6.17 -9.74
N ASP A 81 1.51 -6.71 -10.96
CA ASP A 81 0.59 -7.71 -11.47
C ASP A 81 1.24 -9.09 -11.43
N VAL A 82 0.51 -10.07 -10.90
CA VAL A 82 0.93 -11.48 -10.86
C VAL A 82 -0.19 -12.33 -11.45
N ALA A 83 0.09 -13.04 -12.53
CA ALA A 83 -0.87 -13.96 -13.12
C ALA A 83 -1.12 -15.15 -12.20
N TRP A 84 -2.39 -15.51 -11.99
CA TRP A 84 -2.80 -16.62 -11.12
C TRP A 84 -2.11 -17.94 -11.49
N ILE A 85 -1.89 -18.19 -12.79
CA ILE A 85 -1.18 -19.38 -13.30
C ILE A 85 0.22 -19.54 -12.69
N ARG A 86 0.86 -18.42 -12.33
CA ARG A 86 2.21 -18.44 -11.74
C ARG A 86 2.18 -18.51 -10.21
N VAL A 87 1.03 -18.39 -9.57
CA VAL A 87 0.92 -18.37 -8.11
C VAL A 87 0.90 -19.82 -7.60
N ARG A 88 1.89 -20.18 -6.80
CA ARG A 88 1.97 -21.52 -6.17
C ARG A 88 1.39 -21.55 -4.77
N ARG A 89 1.60 -20.48 -4.00
CA ARG A 89 1.14 -20.40 -2.62
C ARG A 89 0.88 -18.95 -2.25
N LEU A 90 -0.12 -18.75 -1.42
CA LEU A 90 -0.42 -17.46 -0.81
C LEU A 90 -0.28 -17.60 0.71
N GLU A 91 0.23 -16.56 1.37
CA GLU A 91 0.32 -16.54 2.83
C GLU A 91 -0.15 -15.19 3.36
N TRP A 92 -1.23 -15.19 4.13
CA TRP A 92 -1.76 -14.03 4.80
C TRP A 92 -1.20 -13.95 6.23
N ARG A 93 -0.37 -12.94 6.49
CA ARG A 93 0.20 -12.71 7.81
C ARG A 93 -0.52 -11.56 8.51
N SER A 94 -0.98 -11.82 9.73
CA SER A 94 -1.39 -10.80 10.68
C SER A 94 -0.43 -10.80 11.87
N ARG A 95 0.13 -9.64 12.23
CA ARG A 95 1.06 -9.50 13.37
C ARG A 95 0.61 -8.34 14.27
N PRO A 96 0.66 -8.48 15.60
CA PRO A 96 0.39 -7.37 16.50
C PRO A 96 1.42 -6.26 16.36
N TYR A 97 1.05 -5.02 16.70
CA TYR A 97 1.95 -3.88 16.63
C TYR A 97 2.93 -3.84 17.80
N LEU A 98 3.95 -4.70 17.76
CA LEU A 98 4.93 -4.86 18.84
C LEU A 98 5.83 -3.65 19.04
N GLU A 99 6.01 -2.80 18.03
CA GLU A 99 6.79 -1.56 18.16
C GLU A 99 6.23 -0.64 19.25
N ALA A 100 4.90 -0.67 19.48
CA ALA A 100 4.29 0.08 20.56
C ALA A 100 4.73 -0.37 21.97
N LEU A 101 5.25 -1.60 22.12
CA LEU A 101 5.80 -2.08 23.40
C LEU A 101 7.09 -1.34 23.78
N ALA A 102 7.75 -0.65 22.84
CA ALA A 102 8.86 0.24 23.17
C ALA A 102 8.45 1.33 24.19
N LEU A 103 7.16 1.69 24.23
CA LEU A 103 6.62 2.63 25.22
C LEU A 103 6.69 2.09 26.67
N LEU A 104 6.85 0.78 26.87
CA LEU A 104 7.13 0.21 28.20
C LEU A 104 8.48 0.64 28.76
N ALA A 105 9.43 1.08 27.92
CA ALA A 105 10.66 1.68 28.45
C ALA A 105 10.35 2.92 29.32
N PHE A 106 9.33 3.71 28.95
CA PHE A 106 8.91 4.87 29.73
C PHE A 106 8.19 4.50 31.03
N THR A 107 7.54 3.33 31.12
CA THR A 107 7.01 2.87 32.42
C THR A 107 8.13 2.54 33.37
N VAL A 108 9.19 1.89 32.87
CA VAL A 108 10.36 1.57 33.68
C VAL A 108 11.04 2.86 34.14
N LEU A 109 11.31 3.80 33.23
CA LEU A 109 11.90 5.10 33.59
C LEU A 109 11.00 5.92 34.54
N GLY A 110 9.69 5.90 34.31
CA GLY A 110 8.71 6.57 35.15
C GLY A 110 8.72 6.04 36.57
N PHE A 111 8.90 4.72 36.77
CA PHE A 111 8.96 4.11 38.10
C PHE A 111 10.08 4.69 38.97
N TRP A 112 11.25 4.97 38.37
CA TRP A 112 12.39 5.58 39.06
C TRP A 112 12.33 7.10 39.14
N ALA A 113 11.30 7.74 38.57
CA ALA A 113 11.21 9.19 38.55
C ALA A 113 10.92 9.76 39.96
N PRO A 114 11.55 10.87 40.35
CA PRO A 114 11.37 11.49 41.67
C PRO A 114 10.03 12.23 41.78
N TYR A 115 9.46 12.70 40.67
CA TYR A 115 8.21 13.47 40.65
C TYR A 115 6.99 12.57 40.37
N PRO A 116 5.88 12.72 41.11
CA PRO A 116 4.69 11.90 40.92
C PRO A 116 4.05 12.11 39.55
N ALA A 117 4.11 13.32 39.00
CA ALA A 117 3.61 13.60 37.66
C ALA A 117 4.37 12.81 36.57
N MET A 118 5.68 12.65 36.71
CA MET A 118 6.50 11.87 35.77
C MET A 118 6.24 10.36 35.90
N ARG A 119 6.03 9.86 37.12
CA ARG A 119 5.57 8.47 37.35
C ARG A 119 4.28 8.18 36.60
N LEU A 120 3.27 9.05 36.78
CA LEU A 120 1.97 8.91 36.12
C LEU A 120 2.10 8.93 34.60
N MET A 121 2.87 9.87 34.03
CA MET A 121 3.11 9.95 32.59
C MET A 121 3.80 8.68 32.04
N GLY A 122 4.77 8.14 32.79
CA GLY A 122 5.42 6.88 32.43
C GLY A 122 4.43 5.71 32.39
N PHE A 123 3.59 5.56 33.41
CA PHE A 123 2.53 4.54 33.45
C PHE A 123 1.52 4.69 32.31
N LEU A 124 1.08 5.92 32.04
CA LEU A 124 0.17 6.21 30.93
C LEU A 124 0.79 5.83 29.57
N ALA A 125 2.07 6.14 29.36
CA ALA A 125 2.77 5.79 28.12
C ALA A 125 2.78 4.27 27.87
N GLY A 126 3.07 3.46 28.90
CA GLY A 126 3.02 1.99 28.74
C GLY A 126 1.62 1.42 28.61
N ALA A 127 0.64 1.98 29.32
CA ALA A 127 -0.75 1.58 29.14
C ALA A 127 -1.22 1.84 27.70
N VAL A 128 -0.86 2.99 27.13
CA VAL A 128 -1.09 3.31 25.72
C VAL A 128 -0.33 2.34 24.80
N GLY A 129 0.92 2.03 25.09
CA GLY A 129 1.71 1.06 24.31
C GLY A 129 1.09 -0.33 24.27
N LEU A 130 0.63 -0.84 25.42
CA LEU A 130 -0.08 -2.13 25.51
C LEU A 130 -1.39 -2.10 24.74
N LEU A 131 -2.17 -1.02 24.89
CA LEU A 131 -3.43 -0.85 24.18
C LEU A 131 -3.20 -0.83 22.66
N LEU A 132 -2.20 -0.10 22.18
CA LEU A 132 -1.83 -0.05 20.77
C LEU A 132 -1.40 -1.43 20.25
N ALA A 133 -0.55 -2.14 20.99
CA ALA A 133 -0.10 -3.48 20.59
C ALA A 133 -1.25 -4.50 20.53
N ALA A 134 -2.23 -4.38 21.43
CA ALA A 134 -3.41 -5.25 21.47
C ALA A 134 -4.44 -4.94 20.37
N LEU A 135 -4.63 -3.66 20.04
CA LEU A 135 -5.68 -3.21 19.13
C LEU A 135 -5.22 -3.05 17.68
N TYR A 136 -3.96 -2.67 17.44
CA TYR A 136 -3.44 -2.50 16.08
C TYR A 136 -2.76 -3.77 15.59
N ARG A 137 -3.13 -4.18 14.38
CA ARG A 137 -2.52 -5.31 13.68
C ARG A 137 -1.98 -4.88 12.32
N HIS A 138 -0.81 -5.36 11.99
CA HIS A 138 -0.24 -5.30 10.65
C HIS A 138 -0.72 -6.48 9.83
N HIS A 139 -1.13 -6.19 8.60
CA HIS A 139 -1.53 -7.18 7.61
C HIS A 139 -0.56 -7.14 6.42
N ALA A 140 -0.11 -8.30 6.00
CA ALA A 140 0.71 -8.50 4.81
C ALA A 140 0.26 -9.76 4.08
N LEU A 141 0.35 -9.72 2.75
CA LEU A 141 0.12 -10.86 1.88
C LEU A 141 1.44 -11.23 1.21
N THR A 142 1.90 -12.45 1.39
CA THR A 142 3.05 -13.00 0.66
C THR A 142 2.51 -13.85 -0.49
N VAL A 143 2.99 -13.58 -1.70
CA VAL A 143 2.68 -14.35 -2.91
C VAL A 143 3.93 -15.10 -3.32
N GLU A 144 3.87 -16.44 -3.31
CA GLU A 144 4.93 -17.31 -3.80
C GLU A 144 4.61 -17.71 -5.25
N VAL A 145 5.55 -17.40 -6.14
CA VAL A 145 5.44 -17.60 -7.58
C VAL A 145 6.21 -18.86 -8.00
N GLU A 146 5.91 -19.47 -9.15
CA GLU A 146 6.53 -20.71 -9.65
C GLU A 146 8.06 -20.76 -9.61
N ASP A 147 8.74 -19.62 -9.81
CA ASP A 147 10.20 -19.53 -9.75
C ASP A 147 10.76 -19.51 -8.31
N GLY A 148 9.94 -19.78 -7.30
CA GLY A 148 10.30 -19.69 -5.87
C GLY A 148 10.40 -18.26 -5.34
N VAL A 149 10.09 -17.26 -6.18
CA VAL A 149 10.13 -15.84 -5.80
C VAL A 149 8.97 -15.53 -4.86
N LYS A 150 9.30 -14.95 -3.70
CA LYS A 150 8.33 -14.52 -2.69
C LYS A 150 8.15 -13.01 -2.76
N LEU A 151 6.97 -12.58 -3.19
CA LEU A 151 6.57 -11.18 -3.24
C LEU A 151 5.78 -10.83 -1.98
N GLN A 152 6.36 -9.99 -1.13
CA GLN A 152 5.69 -9.51 0.08
C GLN A 152 4.94 -8.20 -0.21
N TRP A 153 3.62 -8.23 -0.11
CA TRP A 153 2.74 -7.08 -0.27
C TRP A 153 2.26 -6.58 1.09
N PRO A 154 2.76 -5.44 1.58
CA PRO A 154 2.25 -4.85 2.80
C PRO A 154 0.84 -4.31 2.54
N LEU A 155 -0.14 -4.77 3.31
CA LEU A 155 -1.53 -4.28 3.21
C LEU A 155 -1.76 -3.08 4.15
N GLY A 156 -0.92 -2.96 5.17
CA GLY A 156 -0.90 -1.84 6.12
C GLY A 156 -1.35 -2.26 7.51
N GLN A 157 -1.78 -1.28 8.30
CA GLN A 157 -2.26 -1.49 9.66
C GLN A 157 -3.76 -1.23 9.76
N ALA A 158 -4.45 -2.07 10.52
CA ALA A 158 -5.85 -1.88 10.85
C ALA A 158 -6.05 -1.95 12.36
N LEU A 159 -6.96 -1.12 12.85
CA LEU A 159 -7.45 -1.20 14.22
C LEU A 159 -8.51 -2.30 14.28
N ARG A 160 -8.46 -3.13 15.32
CA ARG A 160 -9.45 -4.18 15.57
C ARG A 160 -10.86 -3.58 15.69
N GLY A 161 -11.83 -4.16 14.99
CA GLY A 161 -13.21 -3.69 14.87
C GLY A 161 -13.42 -2.52 13.90
N SER A 162 -12.37 -2.00 13.25
CA SER A 162 -12.53 -0.87 12.33
C SER A 162 -13.13 -1.29 10.98
N ALA A 163 -13.78 -0.35 10.29
CA ALA A 163 -14.24 -0.55 8.92
C ALA A 163 -13.11 -0.97 7.95
N ARG A 164 -11.86 -0.60 8.26
CA ARG A 164 -10.68 -1.02 7.49
C ARG A 164 -10.39 -2.51 7.69
N GLU A 165 -10.47 -3.01 8.91
CA GLU A 165 -10.30 -4.44 9.19
C GLU A 165 -11.41 -5.25 8.49
N ALA A 166 -12.67 -4.81 8.57
CA ALA A 166 -13.78 -5.46 7.89
C ALA A 166 -13.56 -5.58 6.37
N ARG A 167 -13.02 -4.53 5.72
CA ARG A 167 -12.66 -4.57 4.29
C ARG A 167 -11.52 -5.54 4.00
N LEU A 168 -10.51 -5.61 4.87
CA LEU A 168 -9.40 -6.56 4.73
C LEU A 168 -9.88 -8.00 4.89
N VAL A 169 -10.77 -8.27 5.85
CA VAL A 169 -11.38 -9.59 6.08
C VAL A 169 -12.26 -10.00 4.90
N ALA A 170 -13.11 -9.10 4.38
CA ALA A 170 -13.90 -9.35 3.18
C ALA A 170 -13.00 -9.62 1.96
N GLY A 171 -11.90 -8.88 1.84
CA GLY A 171 -10.86 -9.09 0.84
C GLY A 171 -10.18 -10.46 0.94
N LEU A 172 -9.85 -10.87 2.17
CA LEU A 172 -9.31 -12.19 2.45
C LEU A 172 -10.31 -13.28 2.07
N ALA A 173 -11.60 -13.12 2.40
CA ALA A 173 -12.63 -14.07 2.01
C ALA A 173 -12.72 -14.22 0.47
N ALA A 174 -12.70 -13.11 -0.28
CA ALA A 174 -12.68 -13.16 -1.74
C ALA A 174 -11.39 -13.81 -2.28
N LEU A 175 -10.24 -13.53 -1.67
CA LEU A 175 -8.96 -14.14 -2.02
C LEU A 175 -8.97 -15.66 -1.75
N THR A 176 -9.50 -16.10 -0.61
CA THR A 176 -9.63 -17.53 -0.25
C THR A 176 -10.52 -18.26 -1.26
N ALA A 177 -11.65 -17.65 -1.66
CA ALA A 177 -12.55 -18.23 -2.64
C ALA A 177 -11.89 -18.35 -4.03
N ALA A 178 -11.17 -17.29 -4.45
CA ALA A 178 -10.46 -17.30 -5.72
C ALA A 178 -9.27 -18.27 -5.74
N ALA A 179 -8.55 -18.42 -4.63
CA ALA A 179 -7.45 -19.36 -4.48
C ALA A 179 -7.97 -20.81 -4.50
N ARG A 180 -9.04 -21.09 -3.75
CA ARG A 180 -9.67 -22.42 -3.68
C ARG A 180 -10.20 -22.86 -5.05
N SER A 181 -10.85 -21.97 -5.80
CA SER A 181 -11.33 -22.31 -7.15
C SER A 181 -10.21 -22.61 -8.16
N ARG A 182 -8.97 -22.29 -7.82
CA ARG A 182 -7.77 -22.48 -8.65
C ARG A 182 -6.80 -23.53 -8.07
N GLY A 183 -7.15 -24.17 -6.96
CA GLY A 183 -6.29 -25.14 -6.29
C GLY A 183 -5.02 -24.54 -5.67
N VAL A 184 -4.99 -23.22 -5.42
CA VAL A 184 -3.85 -22.55 -4.81
C VAL A 184 -3.99 -22.58 -3.28
N PRO A 185 -3.03 -23.17 -2.54
CA PRO A 185 -3.05 -23.13 -1.08
C PRO A 185 -2.86 -21.69 -0.58
N LEU A 186 -3.66 -21.32 0.40
CA LEU A 186 -3.59 -20.05 1.10
C LEU A 186 -3.45 -20.33 2.60
N ASP A 187 -2.30 -20.02 3.18
CA ASP A 187 -2.11 -20.10 4.63
C ASP A 187 -2.49 -18.78 5.28
N GLY A 188 -3.07 -18.84 6.47
CA GLY A 188 -3.48 -17.65 7.21
C GLY A 188 -4.00 -17.99 8.59
N PRO A 189 -4.30 -16.97 9.41
CA PRO A 189 -4.83 -17.16 10.76
C PRO A 189 -6.18 -17.89 10.81
N ASP A 190 -6.91 -17.94 9.69
CA ASP A 190 -8.22 -18.59 9.55
C ASP A 190 -8.24 -19.66 8.43
N ALA A 191 -7.08 -20.12 7.95
CA ALA A 191 -6.95 -21.15 6.91
C ALA A 191 -6.89 -22.57 7.48
#